data_AF-A0A423SQ98-F1
#
_entry.id   AF-A0A423SQ98-F1
#
_cell.length_a   1.000
_cell.length_b   1.000
_cell.length_c   1.000
_cell.angle_alpha   90.00
_cell.angle_beta   90.00
_cell.angle_gamma   90.00
#
_symmetry.space_group_name_H-M   'P 1'
#
loop_
_entity.id
_entity.type
_entity.pdbx_description
1 polymer ?
#
loop_
_entity_poly.entity_id
_entity_poly.type
_entity_poly.pdbx_seq_one_letter_code
_entity_poly.pdbx_strand_id
1 'polypeptide(L)'
;MLFFSPHQLSHSELRTSFFDTNEVISQYTEVIGRPFLPPYWSLGYHQCRYGYETLNRTRDVWQRTRKAGIPFDVQWNDIDYMKHNNDFTYDQTNYDGLPDFVEDLHREGMHYVPIIDPGISAAEPQHTYPAQATSQRAT
;
A
#
# COMPACT_ATOMS: atom_id res chain seq x y z
N MET A 1 23.09 42.84 -17.61
CA MET A 1 22.54 42.80 -18.98
C MET A 1 23.73 42.62 -19.91
N LEU A 2 24.01 41.38 -20.32
CA LEU A 2 25.14 41.08 -21.22
C LEU A 2 24.56 40.80 -22.60
N PHE A 3 24.88 41.67 -23.56
CA PHE A 3 24.51 41.54 -24.96
C PHE A 3 25.46 40.56 -25.65
N PHE A 4 24.91 39.54 -26.31
CA PHE A 4 25.65 38.73 -27.28
C PHE A 4 25.30 39.18 -28.71
N SER A 5 26.33 39.31 -29.55
CA SER A 5 26.25 39.68 -30.97
C SER A 5 25.65 38.55 -31.81
N PRO A 6 24.74 38.81 -32.77
CA PRO A 6 23.97 37.77 -33.46
C PRO A 6 24.67 37.18 -34.70
N HIS A 7 26.01 37.20 -34.76
CA HIS A 7 26.74 36.69 -35.92
C HIS A 7 27.73 35.62 -35.52
N GLN A 8 27.31 34.37 -35.78
CA GLN A 8 28.02 33.09 -35.76
C GLN A 8 27.30 32.10 -34.82
N LEU A 9 26.13 31.61 -35.25
CA LEU A 9 25.60 30.36 -34.74
C LEU A 9 25.38 29.42 -35.92
N SER A 10 26.17 28.35 -35.96
CA SER A 10 26.04 27.27 -36.94
C SER A 10 24.76 26.48 -36.66
N HIS A 11 24.21 25.81 -37.67
CA HIS A 11 23.02 24.94 -37.53
C HIS A 11 23.17 23.81 -36.48
N SER A 12 24.36 23.62 -35.88
CA SER A 12 24.60 22.68 -34.79
C SER A 12 24.29 23.24 -33.39
N GLU A 13 24.20 24.57 -33.24
CA GLU A 13 23.92 25.25 -31.96
C GLU A 13 22.42 25.47 -31.71
N LEU A 14 21.58 25.07 -32.67
CA LEU A 14 20.11 25.07 -32.56
C LEU A 14 19.52 23.71 -32.12
N ARG A 15 20.37 22.79 -31.63
CA ARG A 15 19.88 21.64 -30.86
C ARG A 15 19.52 22.12 -29.46
N THR A 16 18.28 22.55 -29.31
CA THR A 16 17.45 22.33 -28.11
C THR A 16 18.27 21.99 -26.86
N SER A 17 18.69 23.03 -26.13
CA SER A 17 19.25 22.94 -24.79
C SER A 17 18.18 22.58 -23.76
N PHE A 18 17.47 21.48 -24.00
CA PHE A 18 16.52 20.91 -23.07
C PHE A 18 17.26 19.78 -22.35
N PHE A 19 17.38 19.92 -21.04
CA PHE A 19 17.99 18.94 -20.14
C PHE A 19 17.53 17.51 -20.47
N ASP A 20 18.44 16.53 -20.38
CA ASP A 20 18.07 15.13 -20.48
C ASP A 20 17.08 14.80 -19.35
N THR A 21 15.94 14.20 -19.70
CA THR A 21 14.87 13.96 -18.72
C THR A 21 15.30 12.99 -17.62
N ASN A 22 16.20 12.04 -17.92
CA ASN A 22 16.71 11.12 -16.90
C ASN A 22 17.66 11.83 -15.92
N GLU A 23 18.45 12.79 -16.40
CA GLU A 23 19.29 13.63 -15.53
C GLU A 23 18.44 14.46 -14.56
N VAL A 24 17.36 15.07 -15.06
CA VAL A 24 16.43 15.84 -14.21
C VAL A 24 15.80 14.95 -13.15
N ILE A 25 15.34 13.75 -13.52
CA ILE A 25 14.77 12.77 -12.57
C ILE A 25 15.84 12.32 -11.54
N SER A 26 17.08 12.09 -11.98
CA SER A 26 18.17 11.69 -11.10
C SER A 26 18.50 12.78 -10.07
N GLN A 27 18.62 14.04 -10.51
CA GLN A 27 18.88 15.18 -9.61
C GLN A 27 17.72 15.41 -8.64
N TYR A 28 16.48 15.29 -9.11
CA TYR A 28 15.30 15.43 -8.26
C TYR A 28 15.24 14.36 -7.16
N THR A 29 15.44 13.10 -7.53
CA THR A 29 15.42 11.97 -6.56
C THR A 29 16.62 11.95 -5.63
N GLU A 30 17.71 12.66 -5.94
CA GLU A 30 18.81 12.89 -5.00
C GLU A 30 18.38 13.81 -3.84
N VAL A 31 17.48 14.76 -4.09
CA VAL A 31 16.99 15.70 -3.07
C VAL A 31 15.85 15.10 -2.24
N ILE A 32 14.86 14.47 -2.88
CA ILE A 32 13.66 13.96 -2.19
C ILE A 32 13.77 12.50 -1.71
N GLY A 33 14.83 11.80 -2.13
CA GLY A 33 15.02 10.39 -1.88
C GLY A 33 14.78 9.53 -3.11
N ARG A 34 15.59 8.48 -3.26
CA ARG A 34 15.43 7.48 -4.33
C ARG A 34 14.28 6.54 -4.00
N PRO A 35 13.58 6.00 -5.02
CA PRO A 35 12.56 4.97 -4.80
C PRO A 35 13.13 3.81 -3.98
N PHE A 36 12.36 3.34 -3.00
CA PHE A 36 12.72 2.14 -2.25
C PHE A 36 12.65 0.91 -3.17
N LEU A 37 13.44 -0.11 -2.87
CA LEU A 37 13.34 -1.41 -3.55
C LEU A 37 12.20 -2.21 -2.89
N PRO A 38 11.07 -2.44 -3.60
CA PRO A 38 9.97 -3.21 -3.02
C PRO A 38 10.35 -4.69 -2.85
N PRO A 39 9.73 -5.39 -1.89
CA PRO A 39 9.87 -6.84 -1.79
C PRO A 39 9.29 -7.52 -3.04
N TYR A 40 9.88 -8.63 -3.46
CA TYR A 40 9.54 -9.25 -4.76
C TYR A 40 8.06 -9.64 -4.87
N TRP A 41 7.46 -10.14 -3.79
CA TRP A 41 6.05 -10.54 -3.74
C TRP A 41 5.09 -9.37 -4.03
N SER A 42 5.48 -8.12 -3.75
CA SER A 42 4.60 -6.97 -3.98
C SER A 42 4.55 -6.53 -5.44
N LEU A 43 5.35 -7.16 -6.31
CA LEU A 43 5.29 -7.00 -7.76
C LEU A 43 4.35 -8.01 -8.43
N GLY A 44 3.82 -8.96 -7.65
CA GLY A 44 2.86 -9.97 -8.09
C GLY A 44 1.44 -9.44 -8.23
N TYR A 45 0.47 -10.35 -8.37
CA TYR A 45 -0.94 -9.97 -8.44
C TYR A 45 -1.55 -9.80 -7.04
N HIS A 46 -2.28 -8.69 -6.84
CA HIS A 46 -2.94 -8.33 -5.58
C HIS A 46 -4.47 -8.35 -5.78
N GLN A 47 -5.20 -9.01 -4.88
CA GLN A 47 -6.66 -9.15 -4.96
C GLN A 47 -7.28 -8.47 -3.74
N CYS A 48 -8.01 -7.39 -4.00
CA CYS A 48 -8.72 -6.62 -3.00
C CYS A 48 -10.15 -6.31 -3.47
N ARG A 49 -11.02 -6.03 -2.51
CA ARG A 49 -12.35 -5.45 -2.69
C ARG A 49 -12.85 -4.96 -1.33
N TYR A 50 -13.50 -3.80 -1.30
CA TYR A 50 -14.47 -3.47 -0.25
C TYR A 50 -15.78 -4.22 -0.52
N GLY A 51 -16.22 -5.03 0.44
CA GLY A 51 -17.46 -5.80 0.40
C GLY A 51 -17.20 -7.30 0.35
N TYR A 52 -16.11 -7.78 0.96
CA TYR A 52 -16.02 -9.20 1.26
C TYR A 52 -16.92 -9.56 2.45
N GLU A 53 -17.13 -8.62 3.38
CA GLU A 53 -18.05 -8.68 4.55
C GLU A 53 -17.76 -9.78 5.58
N THR A 54 -17.16 -10.91 5.18
CA THR A 54 -16.85 -12.06 6.04
C THR A 54 -15.57 -12.76 5.58
N LEU A 55 -14.90 -13.45 6.51
CA LEU A 55 -13.72 -14.25 6.19
C LEU A 55 -14.03 -15.42 5.25
N ASN A 56 -15.21 -16.03 5.36
CA ASN A 56 -15.62 -17.11 4.45
C ASN A 56 -15.66 -16.64 3.01
N ARG A 57 -16.19 -15.44 2.74
CA ARG A 57 -16.18 -14.86 1.39
C ARG A 57 -14.77 -14.55 0.89
N THR A 58 -13.89 -14.04 1.76
CA THR A 58 -12.47 -13.85 1.41
C THR A 58 -11.82 -15.19 1.06
N ARG A 59 -12.07 -16.25 1.84
CA ARG A 59 -11.56 -17.60 1.60
C ARG A 59 -12.09 -18.20 0.30
N ASP A 60 -13.37 -18.01 -0.01
CA ASP A 60 -13.98 -18.44 -1.27
C ASP A 60 -13.34 -17.75 -2.48
N VAL A 61 -13.06 -16.45 -2.37
CA VAL A 61 -12.37 -15.67 -3.41
C VAL A 61 -10.93 -16.15 -3.60
N TRP A 62 -10.22 -16.39 -2.51
CA TRP A 62 -8.87 -16.95 -2.56
C TRP A 62 -8.87 -18.33 -3.24
N GLN A 63 -9.74 -19.25 -2.81
CA GLN A 63 -9.81 -20.62 -3.35
C GLN A 63 -10.24 -20.64 -4.81
N ARG A 64 -11.25 -19.85 -5.21
CA ARG A 64 -11.71 -19.83 -6.62
C ARG A 64 -10.63 -19.32 -7.57
N THR A 65 -9.85 -18.32 -7.16
CA THR A 65 -8.76 -17.75 -7.97
C THR A 65 -7.65 -18.77 -8.16
N ARG A 66 -7.25 -19.46 -7.09
CA ARG A 66 -6.28 -20.55 -7.16
C ARG A 66 -6.78 -21.71 -8.03
N LYS A 67 -8.04 -22.12 -7.87
CA LYS A 67 -8.66 -23.19 -8.67
C LYS A 67 -8.73 -22.85 -10.16
N ALA A 68 -8.85 -21.56 -10.49
CA ALA A 68 -8.81 -21.08 -11.88
C ALA A 68 -7.39 -21.06 -12.49
N GLY A 69 -6.35 -21.37 -11.71
CA GLY A 69 -4.95 -21.35 -12.17
C GLY A 69 -4.39 -19.94 -12.39
N ILE A 70 -5.01 -18.92 -11.79
CA ILE A 70 -4.55 -17.52 -11.89
C ILE A 70 -3.42 -17.32 -10.87
N PRO A 71 -2.21 -16.91 -11.29
CA PRO A 71 -1.12 -16.56 -10.37
C PRO A 71 -1.52 -15.38 -9.48
N PHE A 72 -1.32 -15.54 -8.18
CA PHE A 72 -1.83 -14.61 -7.19
C PHE A 72 -0.95 -14.64 -5.92
N ASP A 73 -0.46 -13.47 -5.48
CA ASP A 73 0.55 -13.35 -4.43
C ASP A 73 0.00 -12.78 -3.12
N VAL A 74 -0.98 -11.87 -3.16
CA VAL A 74 -1.37 -11.06 -1.99
C VAL A 74 -2.87 -10.89 -1.80
N GLN A 75 -3.42 -11.47 -0.74
CA GLN A 75 -4.82 -11.23 -0.34
C GLN A 75 -4.94 -9.99 0.51
N TRP A 76 -5.90 -9.13 0.14
CA TRP A 76 -6.21 -7.91 0.88
C TRP A 76 -7.60 -7.99 1.48
N ASN A 77 -7.79 -7.27 2.58
CA ASN A 77 -9.12 -6.93 3.09
C ASN A 77 -9.18 -5.43 3.33
N ASP A 78 -10.25 -4.83 2.82
CA ASP A 78 -10.67 -3.46 3.15
C ASP A 78 -11.33 -3.45 4.55
N ILE A 79 -11.97 -2.35 4.94
CA ILE A 79 -12.47 -2.05 6.28
C ILE A 79 -13.39 -3.13 6.89
N ASP A 80 -13.96 -4.00 6.04
CA ASP A 80 -14.82 -5.13 6.40
C ASP A 80 -14.26 -5.97 7.56
N TYR A 81 -12.94 -6.14 7.65
CA TYR A 81 -12.33 -7.01 8.66
C TYR A 81 -12.37 -6.44 10.07
N MET A 82 -12.51 -5.12 10.22
CA MET A 82 -12.37 -4.42 11.49
C MET A 82 -13.62 -4.51 12.36
N LYS A 83 -13.44 -4.48 13.68
CA LYS A 83 -14.56 -4.29 14.60
C LYS A 83 -14.92 -2.81 14.66
N HIS A 84 -16.16 -2.46 14.30
CA HIS A 84 -16.66 -1.07 14.28
C HIS A 84 -15.77 -0.09 13.47
N ASN A 85 -15.09 -0.56 12.42
CA ASN A 85 -14.15 0.26 11.64
C ASN A 85 -12.96 0.81 12.46
N ASN A 86 -12.61 0.15 13.57
CA ASN A 86 -11.47 0.53 14.38
C ASN A 86 -10.20 -0.17 13.88
N ASP A 87 -9.19 0.61 13.49
CA ASP A 87 -7.85 0.09 13.17
C ASP A 87 -7.29 -0.82 14.26
N PHE A 88 -6.37 -1.72 13.90
CA PHE A 88 -5.74 -2.65 14.86
C PHE A 88 -6.71 -3.59 15.60
N THR A 89 -7.94 -3.74 15.09
CA THR A 89 -8.92 -4.72 15.57
C THR A 89 -9.40 -5.60 14.42
N TYR A 90 -10.04 -6.73 14.73
CA TYR A 90 -10.83 -7.47 13.75
C TYR A 90 -12.13 -8.00 14.36
N ASP A 91 -13.17 -8.10 13.54
CA ASP A 91 -14.50 -8.60 13.93
C ASP A 91 -14.41 -10.10 14.26
N GLN A 92 -14.60 -10.44 15.54
CA GLN A 92 -14.54 -11.82 16.05
C GLN A 92 -15.76 -12.68 15.64
N THR A 93 -16.73 -12.12 14.92
CA THR A 93 -17.91 -12.84 14.41
C THR A 93 -17.77 -13.09 12.91
N ASN A 94 -17.63 -12.02 12.12
CA ASN A 94 -17.56 -12.13 10.66
C ASN A 94 -16.17 -12.55 10.17
N TYR A 95 -15.14 -12.27 10.96
CA TYR A 95 -13.74 -12.57 10.67
C TYR A 95 -13.11 -13.48 11.73
N ASP A 96 -13.93 -14.30 12.38
CA ASP A 96 -13.43 -15.36 13.27
C ASP A 96 -12.44 -16.28 12.52
N GLY A 97 -11.30 -16.59 13.13
CA GLY A 97 -10.24 -17.36 12.50
C GLY A 97 -9.38 -16.61 11.47
N LEU A 98 -9.46 -15.28 11.40
CA LEU A 98 -8.58 -14.48 10.53
C LEU A 98 -7.08 -14.81 10.71
N PRO A 99 -6.54 -14.97 11.94
CA PRO A 99 -5.14 -15.36 12.12
C PRO A 99 -4.79 -16.69 11.43
N ASP A 100 -5.66 -17.70 11.54
CA ASP A 100 -5.45 -19.01 10.93
C ASP A 100 -5.49 -18.93 9.40
N PHE A 101 -6.37 -18.09 8.85
CA PHE A 101 -6.40 -17.82 7.41
C PHE A 101 -5.12 -17.14 6.92
N VAL A 102 -4.56 -16.19 7.68
CA VAL A 102 -3.28 -15.58 7.34
C VAL A 102 -2.15 -16.62 7.35
N GLU A 103 -2.16 -17.54 8.32
CA GLU A 103 -1.22 -18.68 8.33
C GLU A 103 -1.43 -19.64 7.15
N ASP A 104 -2.67 -19.87 6.70
CA ASP A 104 -2.95 -20.63 5.48
C ASP A 104 -2.32 -19.96 4.24
N LEU A 105 -2.41 -18.63 4.13
CA LEU A 105 -1.79 -17.87 3.05
C LEU A 105 -0.27 -18.00 3.08
N HIS A 106 0.35 -17.81 4.25
CA HIS A 106 1.81 -17.92 4.40
C HIS A 106 2.32 -19.33 4.06
N ARG A 107 1.58 -20.39 4.42
CA ARG A 107 1.92 -21.77 4.05
C ARG A 107 1.94 -22.01 2.53
N GLU A 108 1.21 -21.21 1.78
CA GLU A 108 1.14 -21.26 0.31
C GLU A 108 2.11 -20.25 -0.34
N GLY A 109 2.98 -19.60 0.45
CA GLY A 109 3.94 -18.60 -0.02
C GLY A 109 3.31 -17.23 -0.36
N MET A 110 2.05 -17.02 0.02
CA MET A 110 1.31 -15.79 -0.22
C MET A 110 1.42 -14.82 0.96
N HIS A 111 1.02 -13.57 0.75
CA HIS A 111 1.07 -12.51 1.75
C HIS A 111 -0.33 -11.94 2.03
N TYR A 112 -0.52 -11.35 3.20
CA TYR A 112 -1.77 -10.70 3.60
C TYR A 112 -1.54 -9.22 3.87
N VAL A 113 -2.43 -8.36 3.35
CA VAL A 113 -2.38 -6.91 3.59
C VAL A 113 -3.75 -6.39 4.03
N PRO A 114 -3.92 -6.01 5.30
CA PRO A 114 -5.09 -5.27 5.75
C PRO A 114 -4.98 -3.79 5.42
N ILE A 115 -6.11 -3.11 5.20
CA ILE A 115 -6.16 -1.64 5.25
C ILE A 115 -5.92 -1.15 6.69
N ILE A 116 -5.22 -0.03 6.85
CA ILE A 116 -5.10 0.71 8.11
C ILE A 116 -5.26 2.19 7.76
N ASP A 117 -6.18 2.86 8.44
CA ASP A 117 -6.46 4.27 8.27
C ASP A 117 -5.71 5.13 9.31
N PRO A 118 -5.50 6.42 9.05
CA PRO A 118 -4.91 7.33 10.03
C PRO A 118 -5.90 7.78 11.12
N GLY A 119 -7.20 7.54 10.93
CA GLY A 119 -8.27 8.05 11.79
C GLY A 119 -8.57 7.13 12.96
N ILE A 120 -8.16 7.53 14.17
CA ILE A 120 -8.46 6.76 15.38
C ILE A 120 -9.82 7.17 15.96
N SER A 121 -10.76 6.22 16.06
CA SER A 121 -12.06 6.45 16.68
C SER A 121 -11.93 7.05 18.08
N ALA A 122 -12.68 8.12 18.33
CA ALA A 122 -12.81 8.78 19.63
C ALA A 122 -14.12 8.43 20.35
N ALA A 123 -15.00 7.65 19.71
CA ALA A 123 -16.32 7.30 20.22
C ALA A 123 -16.33 6.03 21.08
N GLU A 124 -15.26 5.24 21.02
CA GLU A 124 -15.11 4.04 21.84
C GLU A 124 -14.97 4.41 23.33
N PRO A 125 -15.54 3.61 24.26
CA PRO A 125 -15.34 3.81 25.68
C PRO A 125 -13.85 3.83 26.06
N GLN A 126 -13.52 4.60 27.10
CA GLN A 126 -12.14 4.72 27.57
C GLN A 126 -11.56 3.34 27.89
N HIS A 127 -10.35 3.08 27.40
CA HIS A 127 -9.62 1.81 27.58
C HIS A 127 -10.19 0.57 26.88
N THR A 128 -11.24 0.67 26.06
CA THR A 128 -11.74 -0.49 25.29
C THR A 128 -11.12 -0.60 23.90
N TYR A 129 -10.57 0.50 23.38
CA TYR A 129 -9.92 0.55 22.08
C TYR A 129 -8.39 0.66 22.22
N PRO A 130 -7.59 -0.34 21.80
CA PRO A 130 -6.14 -0.37 22.04
C PRO A 130 -5.38 0.86 21.54
N ALA A 131 -5.79 1.44 20.40
CA ALA A 131 -5.12 2.62 19.84
C ALA A 131 -5.27 3.86 20.75
N GLN A 132 -6.35 3.96 21.52
CA GLN A 132 -6.54 5.04 22.49
C GLN A 132 -5.74 4.84 23.79
N ALA A 133 -5.41 3.59 24.15
CA ALA A 133 -4.74 3.29 25.41
C ALA A 133 -3.33 3.90 25.50
N THR A 134 -2.68 4.13 24.36
CA THR A 134 -1.31 4.66 24.27
C THR A 134 -1.23 6.19 24.40
N SER A 135 -2.34 6.92 24.31
CA SER A 135 -2.33 8.39 24.41
C SER A 135 -2.21 8.90 25.85
N GLN A 136 -2.33 8.03 26.86
CA GLN A 136 -2.08 8.37 28.25
C GLN A 136 -0.58 8.26 28.59
N ARG A 137 0.23 9.18 28.04
CA ARG A 137 1.59 9.45 28.53
C ARG A 137 1.70 10.88 29.07
N ALA A 138 1.98 10.92 30.37
CA ALA A 138 2.61 11.98 31.16
C ALA A 138 1.85 13.32 31.28
N THR A 139 1.02 13.42 32.33
CA THR A 139 0.95 14.62 33.18
C THR A 139 1.69 14.35 34.47
#